data_AF-A0A2E0X8P1-F1
#
_entry.id   AF-A0A2E0X8P1-F1
#
_cell.length_a   1.000
_cell.length_b   1.000
_cell.length_c   1.000
_cell.angle_alpha   90.00
_cell.angle_beta   90.00
_cell.angle_gamma   90.00
#
_symmetry.space_group_name_H-M   'P 1'
#
loop_
_entity.id
_entity.type
_entity.pdbx_description
1 polymer ?
#
loop_
_entity_poly.entity_id
_entity_poly.type
_entity_poly.pdbx_seq_one_letter_code
_entity_poly.pdbx_strand_id
1 'polypeptide(L)'
;MSKPNKSPQGSSAEHDPLEAVELLVWTMLDGDISDGQFAELEKLLSESESARERYVNCVQLHMDLTDHFNPTPTADAVAKAGIPVLGNLQTDSATPFPGPLPTPGQ
;
A
#
# COMPACT_ATOMS: atom_id res chain seq x y z
N MET A 1 0.66 14.66 59.79
CA MET A 1 -0.48 14.60 58.87
C MET A 1 0.02 14.46 57.44
N SER A 2 -0.74 13.72 56.65
CA SER A 2 -0.38 13.02 55.42
C SER A 2 -0.10 13.91 54.20
N LYS A 3 0.83 13.43 53.35
CA LYS A 3 1.01 13.86 51.95
C LYS A 3 -0.27 13.58 51.15
N PRO A 4 -0.53 14.34 50.07
CA PRO A 4 -1.12 13.76 48.89
C PRO A 4 -0.10 13.77 47.74
N ASN A 5 0.32 12.55 47.44
CA ASN A 5 0.90 12.09 46.19
C ASN A 5 -0.11 12.34 45.04
N LYS A 6 0.32 12.91 43.91
CA LYS A 6 -0.44 12.80 42.65
C LYS A 6 0.47 12.89 41.43
N SER A 7 1.14 11.78 41.14
CA SER A 7 1.35 11.28 39.77
C SER A 7 0.95 9.80 39.78
N PRO A 8 0.50 9.17 38.69
CA PRO A 8 0.36 9.62 37.30
C PRO A 8 -1.12 9.57 36.84
N GLN A 9 -1.65 10.64 36.27
CA GLN A 9 -2.94 10.55 35.58
C GLN A 9 -2.63 10.19 34.13
N GLY A 10 -2.97 8.95 33.76
CA GLY A 10 -2.66 8.39 32.44
C GLY A 10 -3.14 9.29 31.32
N SER A 11 -2.29 9.47 30.31
CA SER A 11 -2.70 9.95 29.00
C SER A 11 -3.83 9.05 28.52
N SER A 12 -5.05 9.54 28.65
CA SER A 12 -6.19 9.00 27.93
C SER A 12 -5.76 8.98 26.46
N ALA A 13 -5.85 7.82 25.83
CA ALA A 13 -5.53 7.62 24.42
C ALA A 13 -6.57 8.33 23.54
N GLU A 14 -6.61 9.66 23.65
CA GLU A 14 -7.20 10.54 22.65
C GLU A 14 -6.20 10.50 21.50
N HIS A 15 -6.46 9.62 20.53
CA HIS A 15 -5.68 9.53 19.30
C HIS A 15 -5.53 10.95 18.75
N ASP A 16 -4.29 11.40 18.54
CA ASP A 16 -4.05 12.74 18.06
C ASP A 16 -4.75 12.89 16.69
N PRO A 17 -5.44 14.00 16.40
CA PRO A 17 -6.11 14.17 15.12
C PRO A 17 -5.15 14.04 13.93
N LEU A 18 -3.85 14.30 14.10
CA LEU A 18 -2.84 14.10 13.07
C LEU A 18 -2.52 12.61 12.84
N GLU A 19 -2.57 11.78 13.89
CA GLU A 19 -2.43 10.32 13.74
C GLU A 19 -3.63 9.73 13.01
N ALA A 20 -4.83 10.24 13.28
CA ALA A 20 -6.04 9.86 12.54
C ALA A 20 -5.94 10.23 11.05
N VAL A 21 -5.44 11.43 10.72
CA VAL A 21 -5.19 11.86 9.34
C VAL A 21 -4.19 10.93 8.66
N GLU A 22 -3.07 10.61 9.31
CA GLU A 22 -2.07 9.71 8.74
C GLU A 22 -2.66 8.34 8.40
N LEU A 23 -3.40 7.74 9.34
CA LEU A 23 -4.04 6.44 9.12
C LEU A 23 -5.00 6.50 7.92
N LEU A 24 -5.88 7.50 7.86
CA LEU A 24 -6.83 7.68 6.77
C LEU A 24 -6.13 7.89 5.43
N VAL A 25 -5.02 8.63 5.39
CA VAL A 25 -4.23 8.86 4.18
C VAL A 25 -3.58 7.58 3.68
N TRP A 26 -3.00 6.76 4.57
CA TRP A 26 -2.46 5.45 4.17
C TRP A 26 -3.55 4.54 3.63
N THR A 27 -4.70 4.44 4.32
CA THR A 27 -5.86 3.67 3.85
C THR A 27 -6.36 4.16 2.48
N MET A 28 -6.34 5.47 2.23
CA MET A 28 -6.68 6.05 0.92
C MET A 28 -5.68 5.65 -0.16
N LEU A 29 -4.38 5.70 0.14
CA LEU A 29 -3.32 5.37 -0.81
C LEU A 29 -3.32 3.87 -1.18
N ASP A 30 -3.65 2.99 -0.23
CA ASP A 30 -3.87 1.56 -0.50
C ASP A 30 -5.19 1.26 -1.22
N GLY A 31 -6.10 2.23 -1.32
CA GLY A 31 -7.40 2.09 -1.99
C GLY A 31 -8.49 1.38 -1.18
N ASP A 32 -8.29 1.20 0.13
CA ASP A 32 -9.24 0.54 1.05
C ASP A 32 -10.15 1.54 1.79
N ILE A 33 -10.05 2.84 1.48
CA ILE A 33 -10.82 3.87 2.18
C ILE A 33 -12.31 3.82 1.82
N SER A 34 -13.16 3.84 2.85
CA SER A 34 -14.61 3.97 2.65
C SER A 34 -15.03 5.42 2.46
N ASP A 35 -16.19 5.65 1.84
CA ASP A 35 -16.74 6.99 1.59
C ASP A 35 -16.87 7.83 2.89
N GLY A 36 -17.30 7.20 3.99
CA GLY A 36 -17.39 7.86 5.30
C GLY A 36 -16.02 8.24 5.88
N GLN A 37 -15.00 7.41 5.70
CA GLN A 37 -13.63 7.70 6.11
C GLN A 37 -13.00 8.81 5.25
N PHE A 38 -13.31 8.83 3.96
CA PHE A 38 -12.88 9.88 3.05
C PHE A 38 -13.49 11.24 3.42
N ALA A 39 -14.80 11.28 3.73
CA ALA A 39 -15.45 12.49 4.20
C ALA A 39 -14.87 12.99 5.54
N GLU A 40 -14.49 12.08 6.44
CA GLU A 40 -13.80 12.43 7.68
C GLU A 40 -12.42 13.03 7.42
N LEU A 41 -11.65 12.43 6.50
CA LEU A 41 -10.36 12.98 6.07
C LEU A 41 -10.52 14.38 5.46
N GLU A 42 -11.48 14.58 4.55
CA GLU A 42 -11.76 15.89 3.95
C GLU A 42 -12.11 16.95 5.01
N LYS A 43 -12.91 16.56 6.01
CA LYS A 43 -13.25 17.44 7.12
C LYS A 43 -11.99 17.84 7.91
N LEU A 44 -11.17 16.88 8.30
CA LEU A 44 -9.93 17.14 9.06
C LEU A 44 -8.95 18.02 8.30
N LEU A 45 -8.83 17.81 6.98
CA LEU A 45 -7.99 18.64 6.10
C LEU A 45 -8.51 20.07 5.93
N SER A 46 -9.83 20.26 5.99
CA SER A 46 -10.46 21.58 5.91
C SER A 46 -10.28 22.39 7.18
N GLU A 47 -10.25 21.73 8.34
CA GLU A 47 -10.21 22.37 9.66
C GLU A 47 -8.79 22.70 10.14
N SER A 48 -7.76 22.00 9.66
CA SER A 48 -6.39 22.13 10.19
C SER A 48 -5.33 22.29 9.09
N GLU A 49 -4.40 23.23 9.30
CA GLU A 49 -3.20 23.37 8.45
C GLU A 49 -2.22 22.23 8.65
N SER A 50 -1.97 21.84 9.90
CA SER A 50 -1.08 20.73 10.23
C SER A 50 -1.56 19.39 9.67
N ALA A 51 -2.88 19.20 9.54
CA ALA A 51 -3.44 18.03 8.87
C ALA A 51 -3.09 18.01 7.37
N ARG A 52 -3.15 19.16 6.69
CA ARG A 52 -2.76 19.30 5.28
C ARG A 52 -1.28 19.06 5.07
N GLU A 53 -0.44 19.57 5.97
CA GLU A 53 1.01 19.29 5.94
C GLU A 53 1.28 17.79 6.11
N ARG A 54 0.59 17.14 7.06
CA ARG A 54 0.74 15.69 7.29
C ARG A 54 0.31 14.87 6.08
N TYR A 55 -0.82 15.22 5.46
CA TYR A 55 -1.28 14.62 4.21
C TYR A 55 -0.22 14.66 3.12
N VAL A 56 0.34 15.84 2.84
CA VAL A 56 1.36 16.01 1.79
C VAL A 56 2.60 15.16 2.09
N ASN A 57 3.03 15.12 3.36
CA ASN A 57 4.18 14.33 3.76
C ASN A 57 3.96 12.81 3.58
N CYS A 58 2.78 12.30 3.95
CA CYS A 58 2.43 10.89 3.75
C CYS A 58 2.39 10.50 2.28
N VAL A 59 1.78 11.33 1.42
CA VAL A 59 1.73 11.08 -0.03
C VAL A 59 3.13 11.10 -0.64
N GLN A 60 3.99 12.06 -0.25
CA GLN A 60 5.37 12.11 -0.71
C GLN A 60 6.17 10.87 -0.31
N LEU A 61 6.05 10.42 0.94
CA LEU A 61 6.71 9.21 1.41
C LEU A 61 6.20 7.97 0.66
N HIS A 62 4.90 7.87 0.42
CA HIS A 62 4.33 6.76 -0.36
C HIS A 62 4.85 6.72 -1.80
N MET A 63 4.99 7.89 -2.46
CA MET A 63 5.58 7.98 -3.79
C MET A 63 7.06 7.57 -3.79
N ASP A 64 7.85 8.03 -2.81
CA ASP A 64 9.27 7.68 -2.67
C ASP A 64 9.46 6.16 -2.45
N LEU A 65 8.65 5.57 -1.56
CA LEU A 65 8.66 4.13 -1.33
C LEU A 65 8.25 3.35 -2.57
N THR A 66 7.23 3.82 -3.30
CA THR A 66 6.78 3.19 -4.54
C THR A 66 7.87 3.24 -5.60
N ASP A 67 8.52 4.39 -5.81
CA ASP A 67 9.64 4.52 -6.75
C ASP A 67 10.81 3.61 -6.38
N HIS A 68 11.20 3.62 -5.09
CA HIS A 68 12.34 2.87 -4.61
C HIS A 68 12.15 1.34 -4.73
N PHE A 69 10.97 0.84 -4.36
CA PHE A 69 10.69 -0.60 -4.30
C PHE A 69 9.99 -1.15 -5.54
N ASN A 70 9.60 -0.30 -6.49
CA ASN A 70 9.10 -0.72 -7.80
C ASN A 70 10.10 -0.34 -8.90
N PRO A 71 11.35 -0.87 -8.88
CA PRO A 71 12.33 -0.54 -9.90
C PRO A 71 11.77 -0.96 -11.25
N THR A 72 11.48 0.03 -12.10
CA THR A 72 11.17 -0.22 -13.50
C THR A 72 12.40 -0.94 -14.06
N PRO A 73 12.27 -2.16 -14.60
CA PRO A 73 13.43 -2.90 -15.09
C PRO A 73 14.08 -2.06 -16.20
N THR A 74 15.22 -1.46 -15.88
CA THR A 74 16.04 -0.80 -16.89
C THR A 74 16.50 -1.88 -17.86
N ALA A 75 16.55 -1.55 -19.15
CA ALA A 75 16.97 -2.51 -20.18
C ALA A 75 18.35 -3.16 -19.90
N ASP A 76 19.18 -2.50 -19.09
CA ASP A 76 20.47 -2.99 -18.61
C ASP A 76 20.35 -4.13 -17.56
N ALA A 77 19.31 -4.12 -16.71
CA ALA A 77 19.04 -5.19 -15.75
C ALA A 77 18.56 -6.48 -16.43
N VAL A 78 17.83 -6.36 -17.55
CA VAL A 78 17.41 -7.50 -18.38
C VAL A 78 18.58 -8.09 -19.17
N ALA A 79 19.55 -7.27 -19.58
CA ALA A 79 20.74 -7.73 -20.30
C ALA A 79 21.76 -8.46 -19.39
N LYS A 80 21.76 -8.16 -18.08
CA LYS A 80 22.69 -8.78 -17.09
C LYS A 80 22.06 -9.92 -16.29
N ALA A 81 20.73 -10.04 -16.28
CA ALA A 81 20.01 -11.19 -15.74
C ALA A 81 20.00 -12.33 -16.78
N GLY A 82 21.12 -13.04 -16.89
CA GLY A 82 21.16 -14.31 -17.61
C GLY A 82 20.02 -15.21 -17.14
N ILE A 83 19.16 -15.60 -18.09
CA ILE A 83 18.19 -16.70 -18.06
C ILE A 83 17.49 -16.88 -16.70
N PRO A 84 16.24 -16.42 -16.49
CA PRO A 84 15.47 -16.84 -15.34
C PRO A 84 15.19 -18.34 -15.44
N VAL A 85 15.91 -19.13 -14.63
CA VAL A 85 15.72 -20.57 -14.42
C VAL A 85 14.47 -20.83 -13.55
N LEU A 86 13.32 -20.24 -13.93
CA LEU A 86 12.03 -20.55 -13.34
C LEU A 86 11.42 -21.72 -14.10
N GLY A 87 12.07 -22.87 -13.98
CA GLY A 87 11.72 -24.10 -14.68
C GLY A 87 11.35 -25.23 -13.73
N ASN A 88 10.38 -25.10 -12.82
CA ASN A 88 9.92 -26.28 -12.03
C ASN A 88 8.50 -26.25 -11.42
N LEU A 89 7.67 -25.21 -11.59
CA LEU A 89 6.37 -25.14 -10.87
C LEU A 89 5.17 -24.87 -11.77
N GLN A 90 4.98 -25.71 -12.79
CA GLN A 90 3.65 -25.99 -13.36
C GLN A 90 3.59 -27.46 -13.81
N THR A 91 3.55 -28.37 -12.83
CA THR A 91 2.98 -29.71 -13.02
C THR A 91 1.55 -29.66 -12.50
N ASP A 92 0.66 -30.18 -13.34
CA ASP A 92 -0.70 -30.64 -13.05
C ASP A 92 -1.81 -29.59 -12.94
N SER A 93 -2.46 -29.30 -14.07
CA SER A 93 -3.91 -29.50 -14.23
C SER A 93 -4.36 -29.09 -15.64
N ALA A 94 -5.11 -29.98 -16.29
CA ALA A 94 -5.83 -29.82 -17.56
C ALA A 94 -5.05 -30.10 -18.86
N THR A 95 -4.92 -31.38 -19.19
CA THR A 95 -5.02 -31.83 -20.58
C THR A 95 -6.45 -31.61 -21.11
N PRO A 96 -6.67 -30.91 -22.23
CA PRO A 96 -7.75 -31.26 -23.12
C PRO A 96 -7.21 -32.23 -24.19
N PHE A 97 -7.89 -33.37 -24.31
CA PHE A 97 -7.68 -34.39 -25.35
C PHE A 97 -7.74 -33.79 -26.78
N PRO A 98 -7.18 -34.50 -27.78
CA PRO A 98 -6.72 -33.94 -29.04
C PRO A 98 -7.88 -33.62 -29.99
N GLY A 99 -7.88 -32.42 -30.55
CA GLY A 99 -8.70 -32.08 -31.72
C GLY A 99 -8.17 -32.77 -32.99
N PRO A 100 -9.02 -33.06 -33.98
CA PRO A 100 -8.65 -33.87 -35.13
C PRO A 100 -7.67 -33.14 -36.07
N LEU A 101 -6.78 -33.96 -36.65
CA LEU A 101 -5.71 -33.66 -37.59
C LEU A 101 -6.16 -32.76 -38.77
N PRO A 102 -5.37 -31.75 -39.21
CA PRO A 102 -5.65 -31.04 -40.44
C PRO A 102 -5.44 -31.97 -41.65
N THR A 103 -6.42 -32.05 -42.53
CA THR A 103 -6.32 -32.75 -43.82
C THR A 103 -5.45 -31.91 -44.77
N PRO A 104 -4.32 -32.41 -45.29
CA PRO A 104 -3.62 -31.73 -46.37
C PRO A 104 -4.39 -31.99 -47.68
N GLY A 105 -4.76 -30.93 -48.39
CA GLY A 105 -5.27 -31.02 -49.74
C GLY A 105 -4.16 -31.42 -50.71
N GLN A 106 -4.29 -32.59 -51.32
CA GLN A 106 -4.09 -32.86 -52.76
C GLN A 106 -4.54 -34.28 -53.10
#